data_AF-A0A1M6W729-F1
#
_entry.id   AF-A0A1M6W729-F1
#
_cell.length_a   1.000
_cell.length_b   1.000
_cell.length_c   1.000
_cell.angle_alpha   90.00
_cell.angle_beta   90.00
_cell.angle_gamma   90.00
#
_symmetry.space_group_name_H-M   'P 1'
#
loop_
_entity.id
_entity.type
_entity.pdbx_description
1 polymer ?
#
loop_
_entity_poly.entity_id
_entity_poly.type
_entity_poly.pdbx_seq_one_letter_code
_entity_poly.pdbx_strand_id
1 'polypeptide(L)'
;MLKIEELVHAYIHSHCDFEKEIVLTNHFHSDWEADILIIDAEGFSHEIEIKFSKSDFKNDFKKSYLNTKTGEKFLKHDKISCGDYVCNSFSFLLPMGMIEHAVIPEHCGIIEFYHNVDTWETEFYLIRKPKKVHEDSYWNLNDKNLFIRKMALNLLQRKMEIKGKHEELIFKNPFDIKKIK
;
A
#
# COMPACT_ATOMS: atom_id res chain seq x y z
N MET A 1 21.04 8.59 1.35
CA MET A 1 19.69 8.76 0.75
C MET A 1 18.84 7.64 1.31
N LEU A 2 17.77 7.98 2.03
CA LEU A 2 16.86 7.00 2.61
C LEU A 2 16.18 6.20 1.50
N LYS A 3 16.18 4.86 1.60
CA LYS A 3 15.45 4.00 0.67
C LYS A 3 13.97 3.93 1.03
N ILE A 4 13.12 3.67 0.05
CA ILE A 4 11.67 3.56 0.28
C ILE A 4 11.34 2.44 1.26
N GLU A 5 12.05 1.32 1.18
CA GLU A 5 11.82 0.18 2.09
C GLU A 5 12.19 0.53 3.54
N GLU A 6 13.22 1.36 3.74
CA GLU A 6 13.63 1.83 5.07
C GLU A 6 12.59 2.80 5.65
N LEU A 7 12.05 3.70 4.82
CA LEU A 7 10.96 4.60 5.19
C LEU A 7 9.69 3.83 5.57
N VAL A 8 9.28 2.87 4.73
CA VAL A 8 8.11 2.02 4.96
C VAL A 8 8.28 1.25 6.27
N HIS A 9 9.44 0.61 6.47
CA HIS A 9 9.74 -0.10 7.71
C HIS A 9 9.64 0.82 8.93
N ALA A 10 10.27 2.00 8.88
CA ALA A 10 10.21 2.96 9.98
C ALA A 10 8.77 3.40 10.29
N TYR A 11 7.96 3.66 9.26
CA TYR A 11 6.58 4.08 9.42
C TYR A 11 5.71 2.99 10.06
N ILE A 12 5.68 1.78 9.48
CA ILE A 12 4.79 0.71 9.97
C ILE A 12 5.13 0.27 11.39
N HIS A 13 6.42 0.28 11.76
CA HIS A 13 6.84 -0.10 13.11
C HIS A 13 6.59 0.99 14.17
N SER A 14 6.34 2.23 13.76
CA SER A 14 6.03 3.33 14.68
C SER A 14 4.54 3.68 14.75
N HIS A 15 3.75 3.33 13.72
CA HIS A 15 2.36 3.77 13.59
C HIS A 15 1.32 2.65 13.51
N CYS A 16 1.72 1.39 13.26
CA CYS A 16 0.78 0.29 13.12
C CYS A 16 0.79 -0.64 14.35
N ASP A 17 -0.38 -1.20 14.66
CA ASP A 17 -0.57 -2.25 15.66
C ASP A 17 -0.81 -3.59 14.93
N PHE A 18 0.27 -4.35 14.69
CA PHE A 18 0.20 -5.62 13.94
C PHE A 18 -0.67 -6.71 14.61
N GLU A 19 -1.07 -6.55 15.87
CA GLU A 19 -2.00 -7.47 16.52
C GLU A 19 -3.46 -7.16 16.17
N LYS A 20 -3.76 -5.89 15.88
CA LYS A 20 -5.12 -5.41 15.57
C LYS A 20 -5.34 -5.10 14.10
N GLU A 21 -4.27 -4.89 13.35
CA GLU A 21 -4.31 -4.38 11.98
C GLU A 21 -3.68 -5.35 11.00
N ILE A 22 -4.29 -5.47 9.83
CA ILE A 22 -3.64 -6.05 8.65
C ILE A 22 -2.86 -4.92 7.97
N VAL A 23 -1.53 -5.05 7.94
CA VAL A 23 -0.63 -4.11 7.26
C VAL A 23 -0.02 -4.80 6.05
N LEU A 24 -0.25 -4.23 4.87
CA LEU A 24 0.34 -4.69 3.61
C LEU A 24 1.13 -3.56 2.96
N THR A 25 2.27 -3.91 2.38
CA THR A 25 3.14 -2.98 1.65
C THR A 25 3.22 -3.40 0.19
N ASN A 26 3.24 -2.45 -0.75
CA ASN A 26 3.24 -2.70 -2.20
C ASN A 26 2.11 -3.68 -2.59
N HIS A 27 0.90 -3.39 -2.14
CA HIS A 27 -0.25 -4.27 -2.34
C HIS A 27 -0.92 -4.00 -3.69
N PHE A 28 -1.15 -5.07 -4.46
CA PHE A 28 -1.83 -5.00 -5.74
C PHE A 28 -3.14 -5.80 -5.71
N HIS A 29 -4.22 -5.15 -6.14
CA HIS A 29 -5.51 -5.77 -6.39
C HIS A 29 -6.07 -5.31 -7.74
N SER A 30 -6.05 -6.22 -8.72
CA SER A 30 -6.49 -5.91 -10.09
C SER A 30 -5.69 -4.72 -10.65
N ASP A 31 -6.34 -3.60 -10.98
CA ASP A 31 -5.69 -2.39 -11.49
C ASP A 31 -5.35 -1.36 -10.39
N TRP A 32 -5.65 -1.66 -9.14
CA TRP A 32 -5.37 -0.79 -8.00
C TRP A 32 -4.12 -1.26 -7.24
N GLU A 33 -3.32 -0.29 -6.81
CA GLU A 33 -2.07 -0.47 -6.08
C GLU A 33 -2.06 0.50 -4.89
N ALA A 34 -1.55 0.02 -3.75
CA ALA A 34 -1.29 0.81 -2.55
C ALA A 34 0.14 0.59 -2.06
N ASP A 35 0.87 1.68 -1.82
CA ASP A 35 2.22 1.62 -1.23
C ASP A 35 2.16 1.01 0.18
N ILE A 36 1.22 1.50 1.01
CA ILE A 36 0.87 0.88 2.30
C ILE A 36 -0.66 0.84 2.41
N LEU A 37 -1.19 -0.35 2.71
CA LEU A 37 -2.60 -0.57 3.05
C LEU A 37 -2.68 -1.06 4.49
N ILE A 38 -3.46 -0.35 5.31
CA ILE A 38 -3.78 -0.72 6.69
C ILE A 38 -5.27 -1.03 6.74
N ILE A 39 -5.66 -2.13 7.37
CA ILE A 39 -7.06 -2.50 7.62
C ILE A 39 -7.20 -2.84 9.10
N ASP A 40 -8.06 -2.13 9.83
CA ASP A 40 -8.30 -2.37 11.25
C ASP A 40 -9.21 -3.59 11.50
N ALA A 41 -9.44 -3.90 12.78
CA ALA A 41 -10.24 -5.05 13.20
C ALA A 41 -11.72 -4.92 12.77
N GLU A 42 -12.23 -3.70 12.69
CA GLU A 42 -13.58 -3.35 12.23
C GLU A 42 -13.69 -3.41 10.69
N GLY A 43 -12.57 -3.48 9.99
CA GLY A 43 -12.49 -3.55 8.54
C GLY A 43 -12.51 -2.19 7.86
N PHE A 44 -12.21 -1.09 8.57
CA PHE A 44 -11.90 0.19 7.95
C PHE A 44 -10.47 0.20 7.45
N SER A 45 -10.31 0.75 6.26
CA SER A 45 -9.06 0.72 5.51
C SER A 45 -8.47 2.12 5.31
N HIS A 46 -7.16 2.18 5.32
CA HIS A 46 -6.38 3.39 5.11
C HIS A 46 -5.24 3.09 4.15
N GLU A 47 -5.25 3.78 3.02
CA GLU A 47 -4.11 3.81 2.10
C GLU A 47 -3.18 4.98 2.43
N ILE A 48 -1.90 4.67 2.54
CA ILE A 48 -0.81 5.66 2.59
C ILE A 48 -0.04 5.58 1.28
N GLU A 49 -0.04 6.66 0.51
CA GLU A 49 0.73 6.80 -0.72
C GLU A 49 1.98 7.66 -0.47
N ILE A 50 3.15 7.14 -0.82
CA ILE A 50 4.45 7.76 -0.57
C ILE A 50 4.88 8.54 -1.80
N LYS A 51 5.31 9.80 -1.62
CA LYS A 51 5.91 10.61 -2.70
C LYS A 51 7.18 11.29 -2.23
N PHE A 52 8.29 11.02 -2.92
CA PHE A 52 9.60 11.61 -2.61
C PHE A 52 9.89 12.91 -3.36
N SER A 53 9.13 13.22 -4.41
CA SER A 53 9.34 14.44 -5.19
C SER A 53 8.04 15.14 -5.60
N LYS A 54 8.16 16.44 -5.88
CA LYS A 54 7.06 17.23 -6.47
C LYS A 54 6.59 16.67 -7.82
N SER A 55 7.49 16.04 -8.57
CA SER A 55 7.16 15.42 -9.86
C SER A 55 6.31 14.17 -9.65
N ASP A 56 6.71 13.29 -8.73
CA ASP A 56 5.97 12.07 -8.40
C ASP A 56 4.58 12.41 -7.88
N PHE A 57 4.50 13.41 -6.99
CA PHE A 57 3.23 13.94 -6.51
C PHE A 57 2.35 14.38 -7.68
N LYS A 58 2.83 15.26 -8.57
CA LYS A 58 2.04 15.73 -9.74
C LYS A 58 1.64 14.61 -10.69
N ASN A 59 2.47 13.59 -10.86
CA ASN A 59 2.16 12.45 -11.71
C ASN A 59 1.05 11.57 -11.12
N ASP A 60 0.97 11.49 -9.80
CA ASP A 60 -0.09 10.76 -9.11
C ASP A 60 -1.49 11.34 -9.41
N PHE A 61 -1.61 12.67 -9.43
CA PHE A 61 -2.86 13.35 -9.80
C PHE A 61 -3.27 13.16 -11.26
N LYS A 62 -2.36 12.68 -12.12
CA LYS A 62 -2.65 12.34 -13.52
C LYS A 62 -3.01 10.87 -13.71
N LYS A 63 -2.89 10.04 -12.67
CA LYS A 63 -3.28 8.62 -12.74
C LYS A 63 -4.78 8.53 -13.01
N SER A 64 -5.12 7.68 -13.96
CA SER A 64 -6.48 7.53 -14.46
C SER A 64 -6.82 6.07 -14.67
N TYR A 65 -8.05 5.69 -14.33
CA TYR A 65 -8.59 4.36 -14.54
C TYR A 65 -9.58 4.40 -15.70
N LEU A 66 -9.53 3.37 -16.56
CA LEU A 66 -10.51 3.15 -17.60
C LEU A 66 -11.54 2.14 -17.08
N ASN A 67 -12.81 2.52 -17.08
CA ASN A 67 -13.88 1.57 -16.84
C ASN A 67 -14.00 0.65 -18.06
N THR A 68 -13.66 -0.63 -17.89
CA THR A 68 -13.66 -1.61 -18.99
C THR A 68 -15.06 -1.91 -19.54
N LYS A 69 -16.12 -1.60 -18.80
CA LYS A 69 -17.52 -1.79 -19.22
C LYS A 69 -18.09 -0.57 -19.94
N THR A 70 -17.83 0.64 -19.44
CA THR A 70 -18.39 1.88 -20.00
C THR A 70 -17.45 2.61 -20.94
N GLY A 71 -16.15 2.31 -20.91
CA GLY A 71 -15.10 3.01 -21.67
C GLY A 71 -14.75 4.39 -21.11
N GLU A 72 -15.34 4.80 -19.98
CA GLU A 72 -15.09 6.10 -19.37
C GLU A 72 -13.78 6.12 -18.59
N LYS A 73 -13.11 7.27 -18.63
CA LYS A 73 -11.82 7.50 -17.98
C LYS A 73 -12.01 8.41 -16.77
N PHE A 74 -11.59 7.96 -15.59
CA PHE A 74 -11.71 8.71 -14.34
C PHE A 74 -10.33 8.91 -13.71
N LEU A 75 -10.07 10.06 -13.10
CA LEU A 75 -8.86 10.27 -12.32
C LEU A 75 -8.97 9.57 -10.95
N LYS A 76 -7.83 9.09 -10.42
CA LYS A 76 -7.77 8.46 -9.08
C LYS A 76 -8.38 9.36 -8.02
N HIS A 77 -7.95 10.61 -7.98
CA HIS A 77 -8.36 11.59 -6.96
C HIS A 77 -9.82 12.06 -7.12
N ASP A 78 -10.38 11.96 -8.33
CA ASP A 78 -11.81 12.23 -8.54
C ASP A 78 -12.66 11.10 -7.91
N LYS A 79 -12.27 9.84 -8.11
CA LYS A 79 -12.91 8.66 -7.50
C LYS A 79 -12.86 8.70 -5.97
N ILE A 80 -11.70 9.06 -5.41
CA ILE A 80 -11.55 9.24 -3.95
C ILE A 80 -12.49 10.35 -3.47
N SER A 81 -12.57 11.48 -4.19
CA SER A 81 -13.41 12.60 -3.77
C SER A 81 -14.92 12.31 -3.79
N CYS A 82 -15.39 11.40 -4.64
CA CYS A 82 -16.82 11.08 -4.80
C CYS A 82 -17.29 9.84 -4.05
N GLY A 83 -16.42 9.19 -3.25
CA GLY A 83 -16.77 7.99 -2.49
C GLY A 83 -16.58 6.68 -3.23
N ASP A 84 -16.26 6.71 -4.53
CA ASP A 84 -16.05 5.52 -5.38
C ASP A 84 -14.60 5.03 -5.27
N TYR A 85 -14.19 4.72 -4.05
CA TYR A 85 -12.85 4.26 -3.71
C TYR A 85 -12.89 3.00 -2.86
N VAL A 86 -11.87 2.16 -2.98
CA VAL A 86 -11.82 0.90 -2.23
C VAL A 86 -11.47 1.10 -0.75
N CYS A 87 -10.70 2.16 -0.45
CA CYS A 87 -10.29 2.48 0.91
C CYS A 87 -11.16 3.55 1.56
N ASN A 88 -11.38 3.40 2.87
CA ASN A 88 -12.17 4.35 3.64
C ASN A 88 -11.45 5.68 3.85
N SER A 89 -10.12 5.69 3.78
CA SER A 89 -9.31 6.88 3.95
C SER A 89 -8.04 6.81 3.11
N PHE A 90 -7.54 7.97 2.72
CA PHE A 90 -6.35 8.11 1.90
C PHE A 90 -5.45 9.18 2.49
N SER A 91 -4.15 8.93 2.60
CA SER A 91 -3.17 9.92 3.03
C SER A 91 -1.91 9.88 2.20
N PHE A 92 -1.29 11.05 2.07
CA PHE A 92 0.04 11.14 1.51
C PHE A 92 1.09 11.11 2.62
N LEU A 93 2.17 10.37 2.40
CA LEU A 93 3.41 10.42 3.18
C LEU A 93 4.49 11.13 2.36
N LEU A 94 4.90 12.32 2.80
CA LEU A 94 5.73 13.25 2.04
C LEU A 94 6.96 13.70 2.84
N PRO A 95 8.10 14.00 2.21
CA PRO A 95 9.18 14.72 2.87
C PRO A 95 8.69 16.07 3.41
N MET A 96 9.15 16.43 4.60
CA MET A 96 8.78 17.68 5.27
C MET A 96 8.97 18.90 4.36
N GLY A 97 7.93 19.72 4.24
CA GLY A 97 7.94 20.94 3.42
C GLY A 97 8.01 20.71 1.91
N MET A 98 7.84 19.48 1.41
CA MET A 98 7.92 19.20 -0.02
C MET A 98 6.80 19.87 -0.84
N ILE A 99 5.58 19.88 -0.32
CA ILE A 99 4.38 20.36 -1.03
C ILE A 99 3.62 21.31 -0.10
N GLU A 100 3.12 22.42 -0.66
CA GLU A 100 2.22 23.30 0.06
C GLU A 100 0.91 22.58 0.38
N HIS A 101 0.51 22.53 1.65
CA HIS A 101 -0.64 21.72 2.08
C HIS A 101 -1.96 22.12 1.40
N ALA A 102 -2.07 23.37 0.94
CA ALA A 102 -3.22 23.90 0.22
C ALA A 102 -3.47 23.23 -1.14
N VAL A 103 -2.44 22.66 -1.79
CA VAL A 103 -2.63 21.96 -3.09
C VAL A 103 -3.09 20.51 -2.92
N ILE A 104 -3.07 19.98 -1.70
CA ILE A 104 -3.49 18.61 -1.40
C ILE A 104 -5.00 18.63 -1.09
N PRO A 105 -5.83 17.85 -1.80
CA PRO A 105 -7.28 17.84 -1.61
C PRO A 105 -7.68 17.64 -0.14
N GLU A 106 -8.71 18.38 0.31
CA GLU A 106 -9.09 18.44 1.73
C GLU A 106 -9.47 17.08 2.34
N HIS A 107 -9.92 16.13 1.51
CA HIS A 107 -10.26 14.78 1.96
C HIS A 107 -9.03 13.92 2.26
N CYS A 108 -7.86 14.23 1.67
CA CYS A 108 -6.63 13.50 1.90
C CYS A 108 -5.97 13.90 3.22
N GLY A 109 -5.50 12.91 3.98
CA GLY A 109 -4.59 13.14 5.08
C GLY A 109 -3.18 13.48 4.60
N ILE A 110 -2.43 14.18 5.44
CA ILE A 110 -1.06 14.62 5.17
C ILE A 110 -0.21 14.17 6.34
N ILE A 111 0.78 13.34 6.03
CA ILE A 111 1.83 12.94 6.94
C ILE A 111 3.14 13.41 6.32
N GLU A 112 3.92 14.15 7.10
CA GLU A 112 5.27 14.54 6.70
C GLU A 112 6.30 13.72 7.45
N PHE A 113 7.43 13.44 6.81
CA PHE A 113 8.56 12.80 7.48
C PHE A 113 9.84 13.63 7.36
N TYR A 114 10.66 13.54 8.39
CA TYR A 114 12.03 14.02 8.43
C TYR A 114 12.95 12.85 8.74
N HIS A 115 14.04 12.71 7.98
CA HIS A 115 15.03 11.67 8.20
C HIS A 115 16.37 12.31 8.59
N ASN A 116 16.85 11.98 9.78
CA ASN A 116 18.13 12.44 10.28
C ASN A 116 19.24 11.53 9.72
N VAL A 117 20.11 12.09 8.87
CA VAL A 117 21.19 11.32 8.22
C VAL A 117 22.33 10.95 9.17
N ASP A 118 22.47 11.66 10.30
CA ASP A 118 23.53 11.43 11.28
C ASP A 118 23.15 10.33 12.28
N THR A 119 21.88 10.29 12.72
CA THR A 119 21.37 9.26 13.64
C THR A 119 20.69 8.09 12.94
N TRP A 120 20.37 8.24 11.65
CA TRP A 120 19.58 7.31 10.85
C TRP A 120 18.14 7.10 11.36
N GLU A 121 17.61 8.04 12.14
CA GLU A 121 16.25 8.02 12.66
C GLU A 121 15.28 8.76 11.72
N THR A 122 14.04 8.28 11.67
CA THR A 122 12.98 8.91 10.88
C THR A 122 11.83 9.30 11.79
N GLU A 123 11.44 10.56 11.72
CA GLU A 123 10.34 11.14 12.48
C GLU A 123 9.17 11.43 11.56
N PHE A 124 7.95 11.26 12.08
CA PHE A 124 6.72 11.41 11.33
C PHE A 124 5.79 12.42 12.01
N TYR A 125 5.15 13.25 11.20
CA TYR A 125 4.34 14.38 11.63
C TYR A 125 2.98 14.32 10.95
N LEU A 126 1.93 14.05 11.72
CA LEU A 126 0.56 14.10 11.22
C LEU A 126 0.10 15.55 11.11
N ILE A 127 0.17 16.10 9.89
CA ILE A 127 -0.21 17.48 9.61
C ILE A 127 -1.73 17.62 9.47
N ARG A 128 -2.37 16.67 8.77
CA ARG A 128 -3.83 16.66 8.57
C ARG A 128 -4.36 15.23 8.62
N LYS A 129 -5.40 14.99 9.42
CA LYS A 129 -6.13 13.72 9.43
C LYS A 129 -6.92 13.54 8.12
N PRO A 130 -6.95 12.33 7.52
CA PRO A 130 -7.80 12.09 6.38
C PRO A 130 -9.27 12.18 6.76
N LYS A 131 -10.12 12.59 5.80
CA LYS A 131 -11.56 12.45 5.93
C LYS A 131 -11.98 11.06 5.45
N LYS A 132 -13.05 10.54 6.02
CA LYS A 132 -13.61 9.27 5.56
C LYS A 132 -14.27 9.46 4.20
N VAL A 133 -13.91 8.59 3.26
CA VAL A 133 -14.42 8.59 1.88
C VAL A 133 -15.79 7.90 1.82
N HIS A 134 -15.96 6.82 2.57
CA HIS A 134 -17.23 6.08 2.72
C HIS A 134 -17.23 5.27 4.03
N GLU A 135 -18.41 4.80 4.44
CA GLU A 135 -18.63 4.03 5.68
C GLU A 135 -18.61 2.51 5.47
N ASP A 136 -18.62 2.03 4.23
CA ASP A 136 -18.60 0.59 3.96
C ASP A 136 -17.31 -0.06 4.44
N SER A 137 -17.43 -1.21 5.10
CA SER A 137 -16.27 -2.04 5.45
C SER A 137 -15.52 -2.47 4.19
N TYR A 138 -14.20 -2.51 4.24
CA TYR A 138 -13.34 -2.98 3.15
C TYR A 138 -13.75 -4.38 2.65
N TRP A 139 -14.27 -5.22 3.55
CA TRP A 139 -14.73 -6.58 3.25
C TRP A 139 -16.08 -6.65 2.53
N ASN A 140 -16.84 -5.56 2.49
CA ASN A 140 -18.04 -5.47 1.65
C ASN A 140 -17.66 -5.17 0.19
N LEU A 141 -16.51 -4.52 -0.02
CA LEU A 141 -16.00 -4.15 -1.34
C LEU A 141 -15.04 -5.21 -1.92
N ASN A 142 -14.42 -6.02 -1.05
CA ASN A 142 -13.44 -7.03 -1.44
C ASN A 142 -13.79 -8.41 -0.90
N ASP A 143 -13.57 -9.46 -1.71
CA ASP A 143 -13.72 -10.84 -1.25
C ASP A 143 -12.63 -11.19 -0.21
N LYS A 144 -13.04 -11.19 1.06
CA LYS A 144 -12.19 -11.52 2.21
C LYS A 144 -11.56 -12.91 2.11
N ASN A 145 -12.28 -13.92 1.61
CA ASN A 145 -11.76 -15.27 1.50
C ASN A 145 -10.68 -15.37 0.42
N LEU A 146 -10.92 -14.74 -0.73
CA LEU A 146 -9.91 -14.65 -1.79
C LEU A 146 -8.67 -13.89 -1.32
N PHE A 147 -8.87 -12.78 -0.60
CA PHE A 147 -7.79 -11.98 -0.03
C PHE A 147 -6.91 -12.81 0.92
N ILE A 148 -7.50 -13.52 1.88
CA ILE A 148 -6.77 -14.38 2.83
C ILE A 148 -6.00 -15.48 2.08
N ARG A 149 -6.61 -16.11 1.06
CA ARG A 149 -5.92 -17.14 0.25
C ARG A 149 -4.70 -16.56 -0.48
N LYS A 150 -4.81 -15.37 -1.07
CA LYS A 150 -3.69 -14.68 -1.73
C LYS A 150 -2.58 -14.35 -0.73
N MET A 151 -2.91 -13.84 0.46
CA MET A 151 -1.92 -13.57 1.51
C MET A 151 -1.18 -14.84 1.94
N ALA A 152 -1.92 -15.93 2.19
CA ALA A 152 -1.31 -17.21 2.58
C ALA A 152 -0.37 -17.75 1.50
N LEU A 153 -0.76 -17.64 0.22
CA LEU A 153 0.08 -18.04 -0.91
C LEU A 153 1.36 -17.19 -1.00
N ASN A 154 1.24 -15.87 -0.87
CA ASN A 154 2.39 -14.96 -0.88
C ASN A 154 3.36 -15.27 0.26
N LEU A 155 2.85 -15.50 1.48
CA LEU A 155 3.69 -15.88 2.62
C LEU A 155 4.41 -17.20 2.38
N LEU A 156 3.72 -18.20 1.83
CA LEU A 156 4.33 -19.48 1.48
C LEU A 156 5.44 -19.30 0.45
N GLN A 157 5.18 -18.53 -0.61
CA GLN A 157 6.17 -18.24 -1.64
C GLN A 157 7.41 -17.54 -1.06
N ARG A 158 7.22 -16.50 -0.24
CA ARG A 158 8.34 -15.80 0.42
C ARG A 158 9.15 -16.71 1.34
N LYS A 159 8.49 -17.59 2.10
CA LYS A 159 9.17 -18.60 2.91
C LYS A 159 10.03 -19.53 2.06
N MET A 160 9.52 -19.99 0.91
CA MET A 160 10.27 -20.84 -0.01
C MET A 160 11.42 -20.10 -0.69
N GLU A 161 11.24 -18.84 -1.08
CA GLU A 161 12.31 -18.00 -1.65
C GLU A 161 13.46 -17.77 -0.66
N ILE A 162 13.13 -17.47 0.60
CA ILE A 162 14.14 -17.29 1.66
C ILE A 162 14.86 -18.60 1.90
N LYS A 163 14.13 -19.71 2.07
CA LYS A 163 14.76 -21.02 2.26
C LYS A 163 15.61 -21.40 1.05
N GLY A 164 15.16 -21.22 -0.18
CA GLY A 164 15.93 -21.52 -1.39
C GLY A 164 17.19 -20.65 -1.56
N LYS A 165 17.24 -19.46 -0.96
CA LYS A 165 18.45 -18.62 -0.92
C LYS A 165 19.47 -19.07 0.14
N HIS A 166 18.99 -19.65 1.25
CA HIS A 166 19.83 -20.08 2.37
C HIS A 166 20.18 -21.57 2.33
N GLU A 167 19.33 -22.38 1.72
CA GLU A 167 19.43 -23.82 1.54
C GLU A 167 19.31 -24.07 0.03
N GLU A 168 20.22 -24.83 -0.58
CA GLU A 168 20.04 -25.32 -1.97
C GLU A 168 18.86 -26.31 -1.98
N LEU A 169 17.64 -25.78 -2.05
CA LEU A 169 16.44 -26.60 -2.17
C LEU A 169 16.41 -27.22 -3.57
N ILE A 170 16.94 -28.44 -3.67
CA ILE A 170 16.75 -29.31 -4.83
C ILE A 170 15.31 -29.82 -4.78
N PHE A 171 14.36 -29.02 -5.27
CA PHE A 171 13.01 -29.50 -5.50
C PHE A 171 13.07 -30.59 -6.57
N LYS A 172 12.60 -31.80 -6.26
CA LYS A 172 12.36 -32.81 -7.28
C LYS A 172 11.36 -32.26 -8.27
N ASN A 173 11.74 -32.17 -9.54
CA ASN A 173 10.82 -31.79 -10.60
C ASN A 173 9.72 -32.87 -10.68
N PRO A 174 8.44 -32.53 -10.46
CA PRO A 174 7.35 -33.51 -10.56
C PRO A 174 7.18 -34.05 -11.99
N PHE A 175 7.81 -33.41 -12.98
CA PHE A 175 7.87 -33.87 -14.37
C PHE A 175 9.18 -34.57 -14.74
N ASP A 176 10.03 -34.94 -13.77
CA ASP A 176 11.09 -35.90 -14.02
C ASP A 176 10.41 -37.25 -14.32
N ILE A 177 10.09 -37.45 -15.59
CA ILE A 177 9.64 -38.72 -16.16
C ILE A 177 10.68 -39.73 -15.72
N LYS A 178 10.29 -40.62 -14.79
CA LYS A 178 11.06 -41.82 -14.49
C LYS A 178 11.34 -42.45 -15.85
N LYS A 179 12.59 -42.43 -16.29
CA LYS A 179 13.03 -43.29 -17.38
C LYS A 179 12.80 -44.71 -16.90
N ILE A 180 11.65 -45.26 -17.26
CA ILE A 180 11.31 -46.66 -17.05
C ILE A 180 12.37 -47.43 -17.84
N LYS A 181 13.20 -48.17 -17.11
CA LYS A 181 14.17 -49.11 -17.68
C LYS A 181 13.45 -50.29 -18.31
#